data_AF-U1NUF2-F1
#
_entry.id   AF-U1NUF2-F1
#
_cell.length_a   1.000
_cell.length_b   1.000
_cell.length_c   1.000
_cell.angle_alpha   90.00
_cell.angle_beta   90.00
_cell.angle_gamma   90.00
#
_symmetry.space_group_name_H-M   'P 1'
#
loop_
_entity.id
_entity.type
_entity.pdbx_description
1 polymer ?
#
loop_
_entity_poly.entity_id
_entity_poly.type
_entity_poly.pdbx_seq_one_letter_code
_entity_poly.pdbx_strand_id
1 'polypeptide(L)' 'MELVDEETRGVKDPAAIETLLADRGISTDRDQPIILYCNTSRRLSHTFVVLRSLGFADVAVYEGSMTEWRRADGVTETTE' A
#
# COMPACT_ATOMS: atom_id res chain seq x y z
N MET A 1 -1.67 -8.02 9.92
CA MET A 1 -0.85 -7.21 8.99
C MET A 1 -0.97 -7.92 7.65
N GLU A 2 -1.79 -7.45 6.71
CA GLU A 2 -2.37 -8.32 5.66
C GLU A 2 -1.36 -9.01 4.73
N LEU A 3 -0.15 -8.46 4.60
CA LEU A 3 0.98 -9.00 3.82
C LEU A 3 1.89 -9.95 4.62
N VAL A 4 1.58 -10.17 5.90
CA VAL A 4 2.33 -11.04 6.81
C VAL A 4 1.57 -12.34 6.97
N ASP A 5 2.31 -13.44 6.86
CA ASP A 5 1.84 -14.76 7.21
C ASP A 5 1.82 -14.91 8.74
N GLU A 6 0.69 -15.29 9.30
CA GLU A 6 0.49 -15.27 10.77
C GLU A 6 1.23 -16.40 11.49
N GLU A 7 1.45 -17.53 10.81
CA GLU A 7 2.12 -18.70 11.37
C GLU A 7 3.64 -18.49 11.41
N THR A 8 4.22 -18.14 10.27
CA THR A 8 5.67 -17.97 10.10
C THR A 8 6.16 -16.60 10.54
N ARG A 9 5.26 -15.62 10.66
CA ARG A 9 5.56 -14.18 10.89
C ARG A 9 6.38 -13.57 9.74
N GLY A 10 6.49 -14.27 8.60
CA GLY A 10 7.17 -13.81 7.40
C GLY A 10 6.26 -13.04 6.44
N VAL A 11 6.81 -12.62 5.31
CA VAL A 11 6.00 -12.07 4.20
C VAL A 11 5.24 -13.23 3.54
N LYS A 12 3.96 -13.03 3.22
CA LYS A 12 3.16 -14.01 2.48
C LYS A 12 3.78 -14.34 1.12
N ASP A 13 3.45 -15.51 0.58
CA ASP A 13 3.86 -15.88 -0.77
C ASP A 13 3.42 -14.83 -1.82
N PRO A 14 4.26 -14.57 -2.85
CA PRO A 14 3.95 -13.61 -3.91
C PRO A 14 2.55 -13.75 -4.51
N ALA A 15 2.14 -14.98 -4.84
CA ALA A 15 0.84 -15.26 -5.44
C ALA A 15 -0.34 -14.94 -4.50
N ALA A 16 -0.16 -15.11 -3.18
CA ALA A 16 -1.18 -14.76 -2.20
C ALA A 16 -1.32 -13.24 -2.06
N ILE A 17 -0.21 -12.50 -2.15
CA ILE A 17 -0.23 -11.03 -2.16
C ILE A 17 -0.88 -10.51 -3.45
N GLU A 18 -0.55 -11.08 -4.60
CA GLU A 18 -1.16 -10.69 -5.88
C GLU A 18 -2.68 -10.92 -5.90
N THR A 19 -3.13 -12.07 -5.38
CA THR A 19 -4.57 -12.34 -5.20
C THR A 19 -5.22 -11.29 -4.30
N LEU A 20 -4.60 -10.99 -3.14
CA LEU A 20 -5.10 -9.97 -2.23
C LEU A 20 -5.19 -8.58 -2.90
N LEU A 21 -4.20 -8.20 -3.71
CA LEU A 21 -4.23 -6.93 -4.45
C LEU A 21 -5.37 -6.92 -5.47
N ALA A 22 -5.50 -7.98 -6.27
CA ALA A 22 -6.54 -8.10 -7.29
C ALA A 22 -7.95 -8.08 -6.69
N ASP A 23 -8.18 -8.77 -5.56
CA ASP A 23 -9.46 -8.77 -4.83
C ASP A 23 -9.85 -7.37 -4.32
N ARG A 24 -8.86 -6.48 -4.15
CA ARG A 24 -9.05 -5.08 -3.75
C ARG A 24 -9.08 -4.12 -4.94
N GLY A 25 -9.10 -4.65 -6.17
CA GLY A 25 -9.10 -3.86 -7.40
C GLY A 25 -7.76 -3.15 -7.67
N ILE A 26 -6.68 -3.58 -7.01
CA ILE A 26 -5.34 -3.05 -7.23
C ILE A 26 -4.68 -3.87 -8.34
N SER A 27 -4.21 -3.17 -9.37
CA SER A 27 -3.51 -3.80 -10.49
C SER A 27 -2.26 -4.55 -10.04
N THR A 28 -2.02 -5.70 -10.64
CA THR A 28 -0.79 -6.49 -10.47
C THR A 28 0.22 -6.26 -11.59
N ASP A 29 -0.09 -5.35 -12.53
CA ASP A 29 0.86 -4.88 -13.55
C ASP A 29 2.06 -4.19 -12.87
N ARG A 30 3.27 -4.62 -13.22
CA ARG A 30 4.51 -4.15 -12.60
C ARG A 30 4.94 -2.77 -13.04
N ASP A 31 4.44 -2.32 -14.18
CA ASP A 31 4.73 -1.01 -14.75
C ASP A 31 3.70 0.05 -14.31
N GLN A 32 2.61 -0.36 -13.65
CA GLN A 32 1.61 0.57 -13.15
C GLN A 32 2.08 1.27 -11.85
N PRO A 33 2.03 2.62 -11.78
CA PRO A 33 2.44 3.34 -10.58
C PRO A 33 1.56 3.04 -9.36
N ILE A 34 2.20 2.81 -8.21
CA ILE A 34 1.56 2.65 -6.92
C ILE A 34 2.00 3.77 -5.98
N ILE A 35 1.04 4.55 -5.49
CA ILE A 35 1.29 5.62 -4.51
C ILE A 35 0.75 5.17 -3.15
N LEU A 36 1.64 5.01 -2.18
CA LEU A 36 1.30 4.66 -0.81
C LEU A 36 1.06 5.92 0.02
N TYR A 37 0.02 5.89 0.86
CA TYR A 37 -0.25 6.94 1.84
C TYR A 37 -0.85 6.32 3.11
N CYS A 38 -0.74 7.01 4.24
CA CYS A 38 -1.48 6.63 5.45
C CYS A 38 -2.00 7.88 6.18
N ASN A 39 -1.81 7.98 7.50
CA ASN A 39 -2.17 9.21 8.22
C ASN A 39 -1.03 10.24 8.14
N THR A 40 0.16 9.83 8.61
CA THR A 40 1.36 10.68 8.70
C THR A 40 2.60 9.98 8.14
N SER A 41 2.48 9.21 7.05
CA SER A 41 3.56 8.43 6.39
C SER A 41 4.28 7.34 7.22
N ARG A 42 3.98 7.14 8.51
CA ARG A 42 4.75 6.27 9.43
C ARG A 42 4.56 4.75 9.26
N ARG A 43 3.56 4.29 8.52
CA ARG A 43 3.17 2.86 8.46
C ARG A 43 3.49 2.18 7.12
N LEU A 44 4.18 2.88 6.22
CA LEU A 44 4.24 2.50 4.81
C LEU A 44 5.45 1.64 4.46
N SER A 45 6.53 1.72 5.25
CA SER A 45 7.82 1.11 4.91
C SER A 45 7.74 -0.39 4.65
N HIS A 46 6.94 -1.13 5.42
CA HIS A 46 6.77 -2.57 5.19
C HIS A 46 6.14 -2.86 3.82
N THR A 47 4.99 -2.24 3.53
CA THR A 47 4.29 -2.40 2.25
C THR A 47 5.16 -1.97 1.08
N PHE A 48 5.89 -0.85 1.22
CA PHE A 48 6.83 -0.38 0.21
C PHE A 48 7.89 -1.44 -0.12
N VAL A 49 8.56 -1.99 0.90
CA VAL A 49 9.60 -3.00 0.70
C VAL A 49 9.03 -4.27 0.07
N VAL A 50 7.85 -4.72 0.53
CA VAL A 50 7.20 -5.92 -0.04
C VAL A 50 6.86 -5.71 -1.52
N LEU A 51 6.20 -4.62 -1.90
CA LEU A 51 5.87 -4.35 -3.31
C LEU A 51 7.13 -4.24 -4.18
N ARG A 52 8.18 -3.57 -3.70
CA ARG A 52 9.46 -3.49 -4.42
C ARG A 52 10.10 -4.87 -4.59
N SER A 53 10.02 -5.74 -3.58
CA SER A 53 10.54 -7.10 -3.66
C SER A 53 9.77 -8.00 -4.65
N LEU A 54 8.50 -7.67 -4.92
CA LEU A 54 7.65 -8.36 -5.91
C LEU A 54 7.85 -7.84 -7.35
N GLY A 55 8.72 -6.85 -7.55
CA GLY A 55 9.07 -6.34 -8.87
C GLY A 55 8.22 -5.16 -9.37
N PHE A 56 7.39 -4.54 -8.51
CA PHE A 56 6.71 -3.30 -8.87
C PHE A 56 7.75 -2.17 -9.04
N ALA A 57 7.86 -1.65 -10.26
CA ALA A 57 8.95 -0.76 -10.66
C ALA A 57 8.75 0.69 -10.17
N ASP A 58 7.50 1.14 -10.08
CA ASP A 58 7.14 2.49 -9.66
C ASP A 58 6.25 2.45 -8.41
N VAL A 59 6.91 2.39 -7.25
CA VAL A 59 6.25 2.50 -5.94
C VAL A 59 6.74 3.78 -5.28
N ALA A 60 5.84 4.71 -5.02
CA ALA A 60 6.13 5.99 -4.41
C ALA A 60 5.34 6.18 -3.10
N VAL A 61 5.79 7.12 -2.27
CA VAL A 61 5.12 7.49 -1.03
C VAL A 61 4.64 8.93 -1.15
N TYR A 62 3.34 9.14 -0.91
CA TYR A 62 2.80 10.48 -0.67
C TYR A 62 3.05 10.88 0.78
N GLU A 63 4.17 11.56 1.01
CA GLU A 63 4.68 11.87 2.35
C GLU A 63 3.70 12.68 3.21
N GLY A 64 3.01 13.66 2.64
CA GLY A 64 2.05 14.44 3.42
C GLY A 64 0.80 13.66 3.82
N SER A 65 0.45 12.60 3.08
CA SER A 65 -0.59 11.64 3.47
C SER A 65 -1.94 12.33 3.79
N MET A 66 -2.79 11.71 4.60
CA MET A 66 -4.08 12.31 4.99
C MET A 66 -3.93 13.63 5.75
N THR A 67 -2.82 13.84 6.48
CA THR A 67 -2.59 15.10 7.20
C THR A 67 -2.43 16.29 6.26
N GLU A 68 -1.63 16.17 5.19
CA GLU A 68 -1.51 17.21 4.18
C GLU A 68 -2.81 17.35 3.39
N TRP A 69 -3.43 16.24 2.99
CA TRP A 69 -4.69 16.26 2.23
C TRP A 69 -5.77 17.08 2.95
N ARG A 70 -5.94 16.86 4.26
CA ARG A 70 -6.89 17.62 5.08
C ARG A 70 -6.48 19.08 5.27
N ARG A 71 -5.18 19.36 5.41
CA ARG A 71 -4.66 20.73 5.54
C ARG A 71 -4.89 21.56 4.26
N ALA A 72 -4.93 20.89 3.12
CA ALA A 72 -5.21 21.49 1.82
C ALA A 72 -6.73 21.52 1.50
N ASP A 73 -7.60 21.33 2.50
CA ASP A 73 -9.06 21.28 2.34
C ASP A 73 -9.52 20.25 1.29
N GLY A 74 -8.77 19.15 1.16
CA GLY A 74 -9.10 18.08 0.24
C GLY A 74 -10.42 17.39 0.61
N VAL A 75 -11.17 16.96 -0.40
CA VAL A 75 -12.43 16.24 -0.23
C VAL A 75 -12.20 14.97 0.58
N THR A 76 -13.04 14.72 1.60
CA THR A 76 -12.98 13.52 2.43
C THR A 76 -14.35 12.88 2.52
N GLU A 77 -14.37 11.55 2.56
CA GLU A 77 -15.55 10.76 2.88
C GLU A 77 -15.44 10.24 4.32
N THR A 78 -16.54 10.24 5.05
CA THR A 78 -16.67 9.66 6.39
C THR A 78 -17.97 8.87 6.46
N THR A 79 -17.93 7.68 7.04
CA THR A 79 -19.16 6.99 7.46
C THR A 79 -19.71 7.70 8.69
N GLU A 80 -21.04 7.85 8.76
CA GLU A 80 -21.75 8.35 9.96
C GLU A 80 -21.55 7.45 11.19
#